data_AF-A0A7M7NCN7-F1
#
_entry.id   AF-A0A7M7NCN7-F1
#
_cell.length_a   1.000
_cell.length_b   1.000
_cell.length_c   1.000
_cell.angle_alpha   90.00
_cell.angle_beta   90.00
_cell.angle_gamma   90.00
#
_symmetry.space_group_name_H-M   'P 1'
#
loop_
_entity.id
_entity.type
_entity.pdbx_description
1 polymer ?
#
loop_
_entity_poly.entity_id
_entity_poly.type
_entity_poly.pdbx_seq_one_letter_code
_entity_poly.pdbx_strand_id
1 'polypeptide(L)'
;MANVDFDDLLKEIAKALHKDSDIDDLGKALGFGQGEIGRKIAQNDKQGGNYMGTLDLLRMWRKGQTRSTEKAALRSALLEAGFDNLADQYLSTPVPGDDEPMPSEIMKLREQLKRRYRKKFGQIKTSPVDSQSRTWLQHIYVSLVLMLGFEGEKEEPIDYDGLFKFIKTDTSKGFVTRLAFIGEAGVGKSTLFAKIALDWAED
;
A
#
# COMPACT_ATOMS: atom_id res chain seq x y z
N MET A 1 -4.48 8.96 20.44
CA MET A 1 -5.84 8.59 19.98
C MET A 1 -6.14 7.20 20.53
N ALA A 2 -7.39 6.91 20.92
CA ALA A 2 -7.73 5.66 21.59
C ALA A 2 -7.36 4.47 20.69
N ASN A 3 -6.58 3.54 21.23
CA ASN A 3 -6.25 2.28 20.57
C ASN A 3 -7.56 1.48 20.47
N VAL A 4 -8.23 1.55 19.32
CA VAL A 4 -9.46 0.78 19.07
C VAL A 4 -9.09 -0.70 19.26
N ASP A 5 -9.72 -1.36 20.23
CA ASP A 5 -9.47 -2.78 20.46
C ASP A 5 -9.82 -3.53 19.17
N PHE A 6 -8.99 -4.51 18.78
CA PHE A 6 -9.30 -5.34 17.62
C PHE A 6 -10.64 -6.06 17.79
N ASP A 7 -11.09 -6.28 19.03
CA ASP A 7 -12.44 -6.78 19.31
C ASP A 7 -13.56 -5.79 18.92
N ASP A 8 -13.37 -4.49 19.12
CA ASP A 8 -14.30 -3.45 18.64
C ASP A 8 -14.36 -3.45 17.11
N LEU A 9 -13.22 -3.70 16.46
CA LEU A 9 -13.16 -3.84 15.01
C LEU A 9 -13.95 -5.05 14.50
N LEU A 10 -13.80 -6.22 15.14
CA LEU A 10 -14.59 -7.41 14.81
C LEU A 10 -16.09 -7.14 14.96
N LYS A 11 -16.47 -6.34 15.96
CA LYS A 11 -17.87 -5.95 16.21
C LYS A 11 -18.44 -5.08 15.08
N GLU A 12 -17.67 -4.15 14.53
CA GLU A 12 -18.11 -3.34 13.38
C GLU A 12 -18.23 -4.16 12.09
N ILE A 13 -17.28 -5.05 11.83
CA ILE A 13 -17.36 -5.99 10.69
C ILE A 13 -18.60 -6.90 10.83
N ALA A 14 -18.85 -7.43 12.02
CA ALA A 14 -20.00 -8.28 12.27
C ALA A 14 -21.32 -7.55 11.98
N LYS A 15 -21.46 -6.28 12.38
CA LYS A 15 -22.66 -5.47 12.08
C LYS A 15 -22.87 -5.30 10.59
N ALA A 16 -21.80 -5.11 9.82
CA ALA A 16 -21.87 -5.00 8.38
C ALA A 16 -22.29 -6.31 7.70
N LEU A 17 -21.88 -7.46 8.26
CA LEU A 17 -22.10 -8.81 7.72
C LEU A 17 -23.12 -9.60 8.54
N HIS A 18 -24.38 -9.16 8.53
CA HIS A 18 -25.46 -9.77 9.32
C HIS A 18 -26.38 -10.68 8.50
N LYS A 19 -26.26 -10.72 7.16
CA LYS A 19 -27.06 -11.61 6.32
C LYS A 19 -26.49 -13.02 6.32
N ASP A 20 -27.36 -14.01 6.18
CA ASP A 20 -26.97 -15.43 6.17
C ASP A 20 -25.94 -15.76 5.08
N SER A 21 -26.10 -15.20 3.88
CA SER A 21 -25.14 -15.34 2.78
C SER A 21 -23.77 -14.80 3.15
N ASP A 22 -23.75 -13.63 3.79
CA ASP A 22 -22.51 -12.94 4.13
C ASP A 22 -21.71 -13.73 5.18
N ILE A 23 -22.43 -14.34 6.13
CA ILE A 23 -21.86 -15.20 7.18
C ILE A 23 -21.36 -16.52 6.59
N ASP A 24 -22.07 -17.06 5.61
CA ASP A 24 -21.69 -18.29 4.92
C ASP A 24 -20.40 -18.11 4.12
N ASP A 25 -20.32 -17.07 3.31
CA ASP A 25 -19.15 -16.76 2.49
C ASP A 25 -17.94 -16.43 3.36
N LEU A 26 -18.11 -15.57 4.38
CA LEU A 26 -17.03 -15.25 5.32
C LEU A 26 -16.62 -16.48 6.14
N GLY A 27 -17.57 -17.27 6.62
CA GLY A 27 -17.29 -18.45 7.45
C GLY A 27 -16.47 -19.49 6.71
N LYS A 28 -16.74 -19.70 5.41
CA LYS A 28 -15.95 -20.56 4.55
C LYS A 28 -14.53 -20.03 4.36
N ALA A 29 -14.37 -18.74 4.06
CA ALA A 29 -13.07 -18.10 3.90
C ALA A 29 -12.22 -18.13 5.20
N LEU A 30 -12.87 -18.09 6.37
CA LEU A 30 -12.21 -18.26 7.66
C LEU A 30 -11.87 -19.72 8.00
N GLY A 31 -12.27 -20.68 7.16
CA GLY A 31 -11.96 -22.10 7.28
C GLY A 31 -12.94 -22.90 8.15
N PHE A 32 -14.13 -22.38 8.46
CA PHE A 32 -15.13 -23.11 9.24
C PHE A 32 -15.93 -24.10 8.39
N GLY A 33 -16.40 -25.17 9.02
CA GLY A 33 -17.30 -26.14 8.38
C GLY A 33 -18.76 -25.65 8.33
N GLN A 34 -19.53 -26.13 7.35
CA GLN A 34 -20.94 -25.76 7.15
C GLN A 34 -21.82 -25.91 8.40
N GLY A 35 -21.54 -26.93 9.23
CA GLY A 35 -22.28 -27.15 10.48
C GLY A 35 -21.99 -26.14 11.59
N GLU A 36 -20.82 -25.49 11.58
CA GLU A 36 -20.51 -24.38 12.49
C GLU A 36 -21.15 -23.08 12.01
N ILE A 37 -21.02 -22.80 10.72
CA ILE A 37 -21.63 -21.65 10.05
C ILE A 37 -23.15 -21.68 10.24
N GLY A 38 -23.81 -22.79 9.92
CA GLY A 38 -25.26 -22.94 10.06
C GLY A 38 -25.76 -22.76 11.49
N ARG A 39 -24.97 -23.16 12.50
CA ARG A 39 -25.31 -22.90 13.92
C ARG A 39 -25.27 -21.40 14.25
N LYS A 40 -24.33 -20.65 13.66
CA LYS A 40 -24.21 -19.20 13.86
C LYS A 40 -25.28 -18.41 13.13
N ILE A 41 -25.65 -18.82 11.92
CA ILE A 41 -26.81 -18.27 11.19
C ILE A 41 -28.09 -18.45 12.02
N ALA A 42 -28.39 -19.67 12.47
CA ALA A 42 -29.58 -19.93 13.29
C ALA A 42 -29.57 -19.18 14.64
N GLN A 43 -28.38 -18.84 15.18
CA GLN A 43 -28.23 -18.01 16.37
C GLN A 43 -28.62 -16.55 16.08
N ASN A 44 -28.27 -16.01 14.92
CA ASN A 44 -28.68 -14.65 14.50
C ASN A 44 -30.19 -14.56 14.35
N ASP A 45 -30.82 -15.53 13.69
CA ASP A 45 -32.28 -15.57 13.49
C ASP A 45 -33.04 -15.57 14.81
N LYS A 46 -32.62 -16.41 15.76
CA LYS A 46 -33.24 -16.51 17.10
C LYS A 46 -33.12 -15.23 17.91
N GLN A 47 -32.13 -14.39 17.62
CA GLN A 47 -31.92 -13.10 18.28
C GLN A 47 -32.46 -11.91 17.47
N GLY A 48 -33.28 -12.17 16.44
CA GLY A 48 -33.92 -11.12 15.63
C GLY A 48 -33.03 -10.55 14.52
N GLY A 49 -32.18 -11.37 13.90
CA GLY A 49 -31.29 -10.96 12.81
C GLY A 49 -30.08 -10.14 13.25
N ASN A 50 -29.64 -10.32 14.50
CA ASN A 50 -28.54 -9.56 15.07
C ASN A 50 -27.17 -10.12 14.66
N TYR A 51 -26.13 -9.29 14.63
CA TYR A 51 -24.77 -9.62 14.23
C TYR A 51 -23.99 -10.54 15.21
N MET A 52 -24.61 -10.99 16.30
CA MET A 52 -23.92 -11.63 17.42
C MET A 52 -23.30 -12.99 17.07
N GLY A 53 -23.96 -13.79 16.24
CA GLY A 53 -23.42 -15.04 15.72
C GLY A 53 -22.27 -14.82 14.76
N THR A 54 -22.30 -13.76 13.95
CA THR A 54 -21.16 -13.33 13.11
C THR A 54 -19.98 -12.92 13.98
N LEU A 55 -20.22 -12.12 15.04
CA LEU A 55 -19.18 -11.70 15.98
C LEU A 55 -18.57 -12.89 16.73
N ASP A 56 -19.39 -13.84 17.16
CA ASP A 56 -18.91 -15.07 17.80
C ASP A 56 -18.00 -15.88 16.86
N LEU A 57 -18.37 -16.00 15.58
CA LEU A 57 -17.57 -16.70 14.58
C LEU A 57 -16.19 -16.04 14.40
N LEU A 58 -16.16 -14.71 14.28
CA LEU A 58 -14.92 -13.92 14.20
C LEU A 58 -14.04 -14.08 15.44
N ARG A 59 -14.64 -14.06 16.63
CA ARG A 59 -13.91 -14.28 17.90
C ARG A 59 -13.40 -15.72 18.03
N MET A 60 -14.16 -16.70 17.55
CA MET A 60 -13.71 -18.10 17.50
C MET A 60 -12.48 -18.23 16.61
N TRP A 61 -12.51 -17.64 15.42
CA TRP A 61 -11.39 -17.65 14.48
C TRP A 61 -10.15 -16.96 15.09
N ARG A 62 -10.33 -15.81 15.73
CA ARG A 62 -9.26 -15.03 16.36
C ARG A 62 -8.46 -15.84 17.39
N LYS A 63 -9.08 -16.79 18.11
CA LYS A 63 -8.39 -17.65 19.10
C LYS A 63 -7.26 -18.49 18.49
N GLY A 64 -7.33 -18.79 17.19
CA GLY A 64 -6.28 -19.51 16.45
C GLY A 64 -5.20 -18.61 15.86
N GLN A 65 -5.29 -17.29 16.03
CA GLN A 65 -4.41 -16.32 15.40
C GLN A 65 -3.40 -15.72 16.39
N THR A 66 -2.28 -15.24 15.87
CA THR A 66 -1.32 -14.44 16.65
C THR A 66 -1.62 -12.95 16.49
N ARG A 67 -1.30 -12.13 17.49
CA ARG A 67 -1.50 -10.66 17.43
C ARG A 67 -0.80 -10.02 16.23
N SER A 68 0.32 -10.58 15.77
CA SER A 68 1.06 -10.06 14.61
C SER A 68 0.44 -10.45 13.27
N THR A 69 -0.41 -11.49 13.22
CA THR A 69 -1.00 -12.00 11.97
C THR A 69 -2.51 -11.79 11.88
N GLU A 70 -3.21 -11.51 12.99
CA GLU A 70 -4.68 -11.44 13.04
C GLU A 70 -5.28 -10.39 12.08
N LYS A 71 -4.62 -9.25 11.85
CA LYS A 71 -5.12 -8.25 10.89
C LYS A 71 -4.96 -8.70 9.44
N ALA A 72 -3.77 -9.19 9.07
CA ALA A 72 -3.46 -9.61 7.71
C ALA A 72 -4.32 -10.82 7.30
N ALA A 73 -4.46 -11.80 8.20
CA ALA A 73 -5.24 -13.00 7.93
C ALA A 73 -6.74 -12.67 7.78
N LEU A 74 -7.28 -11.76 8.60
CA LEU A 74 -8.69 -11.34 8.46
C LEU A 74 -8.92 -10.57 7.16
N ARG A 75 -7.97 -9.73 6.75
CA ARG A 75 -8.02 -9.01 5.47
C ARG A 75 -8.10 -10.00 4.31
N SER A 76 -7.23 -11.01 4.28
CA SER A 76 -7.26 -12.04 3.23
C SER A 76 -8.59 -12.78 3.17
N ALA A 77 -9.16 -13.15 4.32
CA ALA A 77 -10.46 -13.83 4.36
C ALA A 77 -11.61 -12.96 3.86
N LEU A 78 -11.61 -11.66 4.16
CA LEU A 78 -12.61 -10.73 3.62
C LEU A 78 -12.47 -10.57 2.11
N LEU A 79 -11.25 -10.49 1.57
CA LEU A 79 -11.02 -10.41 0.13
C LEU A 79 -11.45 -11.71 -0.59
N GLU A 80 -11.15 -12.87 0.00
CA GLU A 80 -11.58 -14.16 -0.54
C GLU A 80 -13.11 -14.29 -0.59
N ALA A 81 -13.81 -13.75 0.41
CA ALA A 81 -15.26 -13.70 0.46
C ALA A 81 -15.89 -12.55 -0.36
N GLY A 82 -15.10 -11.73 -1.06
CA GLY A 82 -15.60 -10.63 -1.90
C GLY A 82 -16.05 -9.37 -1.14
N PHE A 83 -15.56 -9.18 0.09
CA PHE A 83 -15.85 -8.02 0.93
C PHE A 83 -14.72 -6.98 0.89
N ASP A 84 -14.26 -6.63 -0.31
CA ASP A 84 -13.16 -5.68 -0.55
C ASP A 84 -13.34 -4.35 0.19
N ASN A 85 -14.56 -3.81 0.15
CA ASN A 85 -14.89 -2.55 0.82
C ASN A 85 -14.68 -2.61 2.34
N LEU A 86 -15.00 -3.74 2.98
CA LEU A 86 -14.79 -3.90 4.43
C LEU A 86 -13.33 -4.16 4.76
N ALA A 87 -12.64 -4.92 3.91
CA ALA A 87 -11.20 -5.13 4.02
C ALA A 87 -10.45 -3.80 3.97
N ASP A 88 -10.81 -2.90 3.07
CA ASP A 88 -10.21 -1.57 2.96
C ASP A 88 -10.68 -0.61 4.06
N GLN A 89 -11.96 -0.62 4.42
CA GLN A 89 -12.47 0.29 5.44
C GLN A 89 -11.89 0.01 6.85
N TYR A 90 -11.80 -1.26 7.23
CA TYR A 90 -11.43 -1.64 8.61
C TYR A 90 -10.03 -2.21 8.71
N LEU A 91 -9.55 -2.90 7.68
CA LEU A 91 -8.29 -3.63 7.70
C LEU A 91 -7.31 -3.13 6.66
N SER A 92 -7.48 -1.90 6.16
CA SER A 92 -6.37 -1.19 5.56
C SER A 92 -5.24 -1.24 6.57
N THR A 93 -4.21 -2.01 6.24
CA THR A 93 -2.94 -1.85 6.89
C THR A 93 -2.62 -0.37 6.73
N PRO A 94 -2.43 0.38 7.83
CA PRO A 94 -1.66 1.59 7.69
C PRO A 94 -0.36 1.08 7.07
N VAL A 95 -0.08 1.49 5.83
CA VAL A 95 1.31 1.52 5.40
C VAL A 95 2.01 2.25 6.54
N PRO A 96 3.00 1.64 7.23
CA PRO A 96 3.69 2.32 8.32
C PRO A 96 4.29 3.61 7.73
N GLY A 97 3.62 4.74 7.92
CA GLY A 97 3.90 5.93 7.12
C GLY A 97 2.84 7.04 7.09
N ASP A 98 1.54 6.72 7.00
CA ASP A 98 0.59 7.75 6.55
C ASP A 98 -0.31 8.40 7.63
N ASP A 99 -0.71 7.71 8.70
CA ASP A 99 -1.67 8.27 9.69
C ASP A 99 -1.17 8.42 11.13
N GLU A 100 0.03 7.95 11.46
CA GLU A 100 0.71 8.40 12.68
C GLU A 100 1.38 9.75 12.38
N PRO A 101 1.20 10.79 13.21
CA PRO A 101 1.93 12.04 13.01
C PRO A 101 3.43 11.69 12.99
N MET A 102 4.02 11.80 11.80
CA MET A 102 5.41 11.46 11.54
C MET A 102 6.26 12.09 12.66
N PRO A 103 7.05 11.31 13.40
CA PRO A 103 7.84 11.82 14.52
C PRO A 103 8.58 13.11 14.11
N SER A 104 8.62 14.09 15.01
CA SER A 104 9.08 15.45 14.68
C SER A 104 10.48 15.48 14.05
N GLU A 105 11.33 14.53 14.44
CA GLU A 105 12.67 14.27 13.96
C GLU A 105 12.66 13.76 12.51
N ILE A 106 11.73 12.87 12.16
CA ILE A 106 11.57 12.34 10.81
C ILE A 106 11.02 13.43 9.88
N MET A 107 10.08 14.28 10.33
CA MET A 107 9.64 15.44 9.57
C MET A 107 10.79 16.43 9.33
N LYS A 108 11.59 16.73 10.36
CA LYS A 108 12.79 17.57 10.22
C LYS A 108 13.79 16.96 9.24
N LEU A 109 13.98 15.64 9.26
CA LEU A 109 14.87 14.95 8.33
C LEU A 109 14.34 15.02 6.90
N ARG A 110 13.03 14.79 6.69
CA ARG A 110 12.36 14.94 5.39
C ARG A 110 12.60 16.33 4.81
N GLU A 111 12.36 17.38 5.60
CA GLU A 111 12.58 18.76 5.17
C GLU A 111 14.05 19.06 4.85
N GLN A 112 14.99 18.52 5.63
CA GLN A 112 16.42 18.66 5.33
C GLN A 112 16.81 17.97 4.01
N LEU A 113 16.26 16.78 3.73
CA LEU A 113 16.47 16.07 2.47
C LEU A 113 15.89 16.85 1.29
N LYS A 114 14.65 17.33 1.40
CA LYS A 114 14.01 18.16 0.36
C LYS A 114 14.85 19.40 0.04
N ARG A 115 15.27 20.17 1.06
CA ARG A 115 16.16 21.34 0.88
C ARG A 115 17.47 20.96 0.19
N ARG A 116 18.06 19.82 0.57
CA ARG A 116 19.30 19.33 -0.03
C ARG A 116 19.12 18.97 -1.50
N TYR A 117 18.04 18.29 -1.87
CA TYR A 117 17.77 17.93 -3.27
C TYR A 117 17.51 19.16 -4.14
N ARG A 118 16.70 20.12 -3.67
CA ARG A 118 16.51 21.41 -4.34
C ARG A 118 17.84 22.13 -4.60
N LYS A 119 18.68 22.24 -3.56
CA LYS A 119 19.98 22.92 -3.68
C LYS A 119 20.94 22.18 -4.62
N LYS A 120 20.95 20.85 -4.59
CA LYS A 120 21.92 20.03 -5.35
C LYS A 120 21.52 19.84 -6.80
N PHE A 121 20.24 19.64 -7.07
CA PHE A 121 19.72 19.22 -8.38
C PHE A 121 18.83 20.27 -9.05
N GLY A 122 18.33 21.26 -8.30
CA GLY A 122 17.41 22.27 -8.83
C GLY A 122 18.03 23.10 -9.96
N GLN A 123 19.28 23.54 -9.81
CA GLN A 123 19.97 24.34 -10.82
C GLN A 123 21.19 23.64 -11.41
N ILE A 124 21.20 23.51 -12.73
CA ILE A 124 22.31 22.92 -13.48
C ILE A 124 23.01 23.96 -14.35
N LYS A 125 24.32 23.76 -14.53
CA LYS A 125 25.15 24.63 -15.37
C LYS A 125 24.92 24.26 -16.83
N THR A 126 24.52 25.23 -17.66
CA THR A 126 24.25 25.02 -19.10
C THR A 126 25.47 25.26 -19.97
N SER A 127 26.46 25.99 -19.48
CA SER A 127 27.75 26.20 -20.15
C SER A 127 28.89 25.57 -19.35
N PRO A 128 29.83 24.82 -19.94
CA PRO A 128 30.99 24.32 -19.21
C PRO A 128 31.89 25.45 -18.66
N VAL A 129 31.93 26.60 -19.33
CA VAL A 129 32.88 27.69 -19.05
C VAL A 129 32.26 28.84 -18.25
N ASP A 130 30.96 29.10 -18.37
CA ASP A 130 30.29 30.20 -17.66
C ASP A 130 29.59 29.72 -16.38
N SER A 131 30.13 30.09 -15.21
CA SER A 131 29.59 29.75 -13.87
C SER A 131 28.22 30.35 -13.58
N GLN A 132 27.85 31.44 -14.26
CA GLN A 132 26.56 32.12 -14.10
C GLN A 132 25.48 31.54 -15.02
N SER A 133 25.86 30.76 -16.03
CA SER A 133 24.95 30.05 -16.93
C SER A 133 24.30 28.87 -16.18
N ARG A 134 23.33 29.17 -15.31
CA ARG A 134 22.55 28.17 -14.57
C ARG A 134 21.08 28.28 -14.96
N THR A 135 20.44 27.14 -15.17
CA THR A 135 18.99 27.07 -15.37
C THR A 135 18.40 26.01 -14.45
N TRP A 136 17.09 26.10 -14.23
CA TRP A 136 16.36 25.09 -13.50
C TRP A 136 16.29 23.79 -14.31
N LEU A 137 16.67 22.67 -13.68
CA LEU A 137 16.65 21.36 -14.33
C LEU A 137 15.27 21.05 -14.92
N GLN A 138 14.19 21.38 -14.18
CA GLN A 138 12.82 21.16 -14.62
C GLN A 138 12.48 21.87 -15.94
N HIS A 139 13.10 23.02 -16.25
CA HIS A 139 12.80 23.77 -17.48
C HIS A 139 13.45 23.18 -18.72
N ILE A 140 14.48 22.35 -18.56
CA ILE A 140 15.27 21.80 -19.69
C ILE A 140 15.31 20.28 -19.69
N TYR A 141 14.59 19.64 -18.77
CA TYR A 141 14.51 18.20 -18.69
C TYR A 141 13.70 17.65 -19.87
N VAL A 142 14.27 16.66 -20.55
CA VAL A 142 13.60 15.90 -21.59
C VAL A 142 13.40 14.48 -21.09
N SER A 143 12.17 13.98 -21.19
CA SER A 143 11.81 12.64 -20.73
C SER A 143 12.55 11.57 -21.53
N LEU A 144 13.12 10.60 -20.83
CA LEU A 144 13.70 9.41 -21.43
C LEU A 144 12.57 8.44 -21.82
N VAL A 145 12.80 7.69 -22.89
CA VAL A 145 12.03 6.47 -23.18
C VAL A 145 12.55 5.38 -22.25
N LEU A 146 11.73 4.90 -21.33
CA LEU A 146 12.08 3.83 -20.43
C LEU A 146 11.55 2.51 -20.97
N MET A 147 12.36 1.47 -20.84
CA MET A 147 12.03 0.10 -21.23
C MET A 147 12.09 -0.77 -19.98
N LEU A 148 10.98 -1.38 -19.61
CA LEU A 148 10.89 -2.33 -18.51
C LEU A 148 11.15 -3.73 -19.06
N GLY A 149 12.15 -4.42 -18.50
CA GLY A 149 12.47 -5.79 -18.84
C GLY A 149 12.70 -6.65 -17.60
N PHE A 150 12.32 -7.91 -17.70
CA PHE A 150 12.68 -8.96 -16.75
C PHE A 150 13.67 -9.93 -17.40
N GLU A 151 14.44 -10.65 -16.59
CA GLU A 151 15.41 -11.62 -17.10
C GLU A 151 14.72 -12.68 -17.96
N GLY A 152 15.06 -12.74 -19.25
CA GLY A 152 14.48 -13.67 -20.22
C GLY A 152 13.17 -13.21 -20.87
N GLU A 153 12.65 -12.04 -20.53
CA GLU A 153 11.43 -11.48 -21.10
C GLU A 153 11.72 -10.36 -22.10
N LYS A 154 10.74 -10.08 -22.97
CA LYS A 154 10.84 -8.98 -23.92
C LYS A 154 10.62 -7.66 -23.18
N GLU A 155 11.44 -6.67 -23.49
CA GLU A 155 11.29 -5.33 -22.93
C GLU A 155 10.05 -4.62 -23.48
N GLU A 156 9.29 -3.97 -22.60
CA GLU A 156 8.12 -3.17 -22.93
C GLU A 156 8.32 -1.70 -22.53
N PRO A 157 7.84 -0.74 -23.34
CA PRO A 157 7.95 0.67 -23.00
C PRO A 157 7.12 0.99 -21.74
N ILE A 158 7.69 1.77 -20.83
CA ILE A 158 7.03 2.28 -19.64
C ILE A 158 7.21 3.80 -19.56
N ASP A 159 6.17 4.52 -19.16
CA ASP A 159 6.27 5.95 -18.91
C ASP A 159 6.70 6.23 -17.47
N TYR A 160 6.94 7.51 -17.17
CA TYR A 160 7.44 7.94 -15.87
C TYR A 160 6.45 7.62 -14.74
N ASP A 161 5.16 7.90 -14.94
CA ASP A 161 4.12 7.63 -13.95
C ASP A 161 3.87 6.13 -13.77
N GLY A 162 3.91 5.36 -14.87
CA GLY A 162 3.85 3.91 -14.88
C GLY A 162 4.98 3.28 -14.09
N LEU A 163 6.20 3.83 -14.15
CA LEU A 163 7.31 3.40 -13.29
C LEU A 163 6.97 3.58 -11.80
N PHE A 164 6.42 4.73 -11.39
CA PHE A 164 6.03 4.93 -9.99
C PHE A 164 4.87 4.03 -9.57
N LYS A 165 3.90 3.80 -10.45
CA LYS A 165 2.82 2.86 -10.20
C LYS A 165 3.38 1.45 -10.01
N PHE A 166 4.29 1.02 -10.88
CA PHE A 166 4.93 -0.28 -10.82
C PHE A 166 5.66 -0.51 -9.50
N ILE A 167 6.50 0.43 -9.05
CA ILE A 167 7.25 0.27 -7.79
C ILE A 167 6.38 0.34 -6.53
N LYS A 168 5.23 1.02 -6.60
CA LYS A 168 4.29 1.16 -5.47
C LYS A 168 3.28 0.01 -5.42
N THR A 169 3.12 -0.76 -6.49
CA THR A 169 2.15 -1.87 -6.54
C THR A 169 2.73 -3.07 -5.81
N ASP A 170 1.97 -3.60 -4.85
CA ASP A 170 2.32 -4.84 -4.17
C ASP A 170 2.15 -6.02 -5.15
N THR A 171 3.18 -6.84 -5.27
CA THR A 171 3.12 -8.04 -6.11
C THR A 171 2.95 -9.27 -5.23
N SER A 172 2.62 -10.42 -5.82
CA SER A 172 2.58 -11.69 -5.07
C SER A 172 3.91 -12.06 -4.39
N LYS A 173 5.01 -11.38 -4.74
CA LYS A 173 6.34 -11.52 -4.14
C LYS A 173 6.73 -10.31 -3.25
N GLY A 174 5.81 -9.41 -2.95
CA GLY A 174 6.03 -8.16 -2.22
C GLY A 174 6.34 -6.95 -3.11
N PHE A 175 6.81 -5.87 -2.50
CA PHE A 175 7.21 -4.65 -3.21
C PHE A 175 8.53 -4.79 -3.96
N VAL A 176 8.65 -4.05 -5.06
CA VAL A 176 9.91 -3.92 -5.80
C VAL A 176 10.90 -3.12 -4.98
N THR A 177 11.92 -3.78 -4.42
CA THR A 177 12.95 -3.14 -3.57
C THR A 177 14.22 -2.77 -4.33
N ARG A 178 14.42 -3.31 -5.53
CA ARG A 178 15.63 -3.10 -6.33
C ARG A 178 15.26 -2.91 -7.80
N LEU A 179 15.75 -1.82 -8.37
CA LEU A 179 15.67 -1.51 -9.80
C LEU A 179 17.06 -1.22 -10.32
N ALA A 180 17.36 -1.73 -11.52
CA ALA A 180 18.57 -1.40 -12.25
C ALA A 180 18.21 -0.55 -13.47
N PHE A 181 18.82 0.63 -13.58
CA PHE A 181 18.69 1.47 -14.78
C PHE A 181 19.90 1.25 -15.66
N ILE A 182 19.68 0.57 -16.79
CA ILE A 182 20.72 0.19 -17.75
C ILE A 182 20.60 1.10 -18.98
N GLY A 183 21.74 1.45 -19.56
CA GLY A 183 21.81 2.27 -20.77
C GLY A 183 23.22 2.77 -21.03
N GLU A 184 23.46 3.31 -22.22
CA GLU A 184 24.78 3.80 -22.62
C GLU A 184 25.26 4.99 -21.78
N ALA A 185 26.57 5.26 -21.82
CA ALA A 185 27.13 6.46 -21.21
C ALA A 185 26.54 7.72 -21.88
N GLY A 186 26.21 8.74 -21.08
CA GLY A 186 25.65 10.00 -21.60
C GLY A 186 24.15 9.99 -21.90
N VAL A 187 23.45 8.84 -21.88
CA VAL A 187 21.99 8.76 -22.14
C VAL A 187 21.11 9.47 -21.09
N GLY A 188 21.70 10.02 -20.03
CA GLY A 188 20.96 10.79 -19.02
C GLY A 188 20.52 10.02 -17.77
N LYS A 189 21.04 8.81 -17.52
CA LYS A 189 20.73 8.02 -16.30
C LYS A 189 20.86 8.85 -15.00
N SER A 190 22.00 9.50 -14.78
CA SER A 190 22.21 10.33 -13.59
C SER A 190 21.26 11.53 -13.53
N THR A 191 20.88 12.08 -14.68
CA THR A 191 19.92 13.19 -14.79
C THR A 191 18.50 12.73 -14.45
N LEU A 192 18.10 11.53 -14.86
CA LEU A 192 16.82 10.91 -14.47
C LEU A 192 16.72 10.78 -12.94
N PHE A 193 17.76 10.28 -12.27
CA PHE A 193 17.76 10.20 -10.80
C PHE A 193 17.72 11.58 -10.13
N ALA A 194 18.38 12.59 -10.70
CA ALA A 194 18.29 13.96 -10.23
C ALA A 194 16.86 14.52 -10.36
N LYS A 195 16.16 14.19 -11.46
CA LYS A 195 14.75 14.54 -11.68
C LYS A 195 13.83 13.86 -10.68
N ILE A 196 13.96 12.54 -10.48
CA ILE A 196 13.18 11.78 -9.48
C ILE A 196 13.33 12.38 -8.08
N ALA A 197 14.57 12.67 -7.66
CA ALA A 197 14.83 13.25 -6.35
C ALA A 197 14.26 14.67 -6.21
N LEU A 198 14.22 15.45 -7.30
CA LEU A 198 13.68 16.80 -7.31
C LEU A 198 12.14 16.78 -7.27
N ASP A 199 11.50 15.90 -8.03
CA ASP A 199 10.03 15.75 -8.02
C ASP A 199 9.54 15.35 -6.63
N TRP A 200 10.19 14.35 -6.02
CA TRP A 200 9.89 13.96 -4.62
C TRP A 200 10.07 15.12 -3.63
N ALA A 201 10.97 16.06 -3.92
CA ALA A 201 11.18 17.21 -3.04
C ALA A 201 10.07 18.26 -3.19
N GLU A 202 9.48 18.38 -4.37
CA GLU A 202 8.42 19.35 -4.68
C GLU A 202 6.99 18.85 -4.36
N ASP A 203 6.77 17.52 -4.32
CA ASP A 203 5.54 16.88 -3.80
C ASP A 203 5.35 17.08 -2.28
#